data_AF-M0D8E8-F1
#
_entry.id   AF-M0D8E8-F1
#
_cell.length_a   1.000
_cell.length_b   1.000
_cell.length_c   1.000
_cell.angle_alpha   90.00
_cell.angle_beta   90.00
_cell.angle_gamma   90.00
#
_symmetry.space_group_name_H-M   'P 1'
#
loop_
_entity.id
_entity.type
_entity.pdbx_description
1 polymer ?
#
loop_
_entity_poly.entity_id
_entity_poly.type
_entity_poly.pdbx_seq_one_letter_code
_entity_poly.pdbx_strand_id
1 'polypeptide(L)'
;MSEQPVNTSETTSHDARERRLKRWVKQPPVGPNMQYLRDAERLAATERLGHRDRVLDVASESTVTATLDADDVVRLDFSTAASDTAREVLGDAVDAYEVTEPETPRLPFPDDHFDGAVSIGPYDWKFLDVPDLTEEVHRVTKPDGLYVFSVPTPRSPYAANGDNRFYEPDEALDVVSPDWHLADFDLLFQYPRKLHLGVNVLPDAYQERFVDVAERLSEELTEREMWGRASYIVLAARPMKYESYLERGLEALFRPTAEDGFWDEIDDCIIRALKYEFDDDGSPTWSRDESQEWRYATMAMMGVMNWRSSPVGTDAYDGKIRREFEFFDEHIESGELPEAMPSYGVGPLLAAYAMAARVFEGERDDYLASARTLFEHADETVEFDHAEDSLALYGATYLLEAVPEDERVEAFVDRGLWEISDRRTAEGLYGFDNHTTRRHQNQMYTCWAVARAIEVTGKTGYLGDVEDVLDYTVENRMREDGAFVWEDWPLHARLYGEARSKLTTGTPYWHYLYECHQTFFVNAVAHYYAAGGEKEYTRDVRRAMAWIFETNGTGRDLVEVSNIGVPMRQVTTDGRMDNRQFTNGWRDQQYKGTYEVGSYVMALTHLLDGTVE
;
A
#
# COMPACT_ATOMS: atom_id res chain seq x y z
N MET A 1 59.99 -9.34 -14.18
CA MET A 1 58.70 -9.00 -14.81
C MET A 1 57.87 -10.26 -14.77
N SER A 2 56.99 -10.34 -13.76
CA SER A 2 56.06 -11.45 -13.56
C SER A 2 54.70 -10.93 -14.00
N GLU A 3 54.28 -11.30 -15.21
CA GLU A 3 52.92 -11.05 -15.68
C GLU A 3 51.97 -11.94 -14.88
N GLN A 4 51.04 -11.31 -14.15
CA GLN A 4 49.90 -12.02 -13.57
C GLN A 4 48.92 -12.37 -14.70
N PRO A 5 48.33 -13.58 -14.70
CA PRO A 5 47.33 -13.94 -15.68
C PRO A 5 46.05 -13.16 -15.42
N VAL A 6 45.56 -12.47 -16.45
CA VAL A 6 44.28 -11.77 -16.47
C VAL A 6 43.15 -12.79 -16.43
N ASN A 7 42.17 -12.48 -15.57
CA ASN A 7 40.99 -13.26 -15.22
C ASN A 7 40.11 -13.54 -16.46
N THR A 8 39.98 -14.80 -16.89
CA THR A 8 39.24 -15.23 -18.10
C THR A 8 37.77 -15.60 -17.85
N SER A 9 37.26 -15.50 -16.62
CA SER A 9 35.89 -15.93 -16.28
C SER A 9 34.81 -14.87 -16.52
N GLU A 10 35.14 -13.58 -16.42
CA GLU A 10 34.18 -12.48 -16.59
C GLU A 10 33.82 -12.27 -18.08
N THR A 11 34.80 -12.40 -18.97
CA THR A 11 34.60 -12.21 -20.42
C THR A 11 33.64 -13.24 -21.02
N THR A 12 33.64 -14.49 -20.53
CA THR A 12 32.74 -15.54 -21.05
C THR A 12 31.30 -15.39 -20.60
N SER A 13 31.06 -14.77 -19.44
CA SER A 13 29.72 -14.52 -18.90
C SER A 13 29.02 -13.40 -19.68
N HIS A 14 29.74 -12.30 -19.91
CA HIS A 14 29.26 -11.15 -20.69
C HIS A 14 28.86 -11.55 -22.12
N ASP A 15 29.71 -12.32 -22.82
CA ASP A 15 29.41 -12.79 -24.18
C ASP A 15 28.23 -13.77 -24.23
N ALA A 16 27.96 -14.53 -23.16
CA ALA A 16 26.79 -15.39 -23.06
C ALA A 16 25.50 -14.58 -22.87
N ARG A 17 25.55 -13.54 -22.02
CA ARG A 17 24.46 -12.58 -21.79
C ARG A 17 24.07 -11.86 -23.08
N GLU A 18 25.03 -11.23 -23.76
CA GLU A 18 24.80 -10.52 -25.03
C GLU A 18 24.15 -11.41 -26.10
N ARG A 19 24.64 -12.65 -26.24
CA ARG A 19 24.04 -13.63 -27.17
C ARG A 19 22.62 -14.03 -26.78
N ARG A 20 22.31 -14.07 -25.49
CA ARG A 20 20.97 -14.36 -24.98
C ARG A 20 20.02 -13.21 -25.29
N LEU A 21 20.40 -11.97 -24.95
CA LEU A 21 19.63 -10.76 -25.23
C LEU A 21 19.32 -10.61 -26.72
N LYS A 22 20.35 -10.71 -27.57
CA LYS A 22 20.18 -10.66 -29.03
C LYS A 22 19.27 -11.76 -29.58
N ARG A 23 19.37 -12.99 -29.05
CA ARG A 23 18.52 -14.12 -29.47
C ARG A 23 17.07 -13.94 -29.00
N TRP A 24 16.87 -13.28 -27.87
CA TRP A 24 15.53 -13.03 -27.33
C TRP A 24 14.70 -12.16 -28.26
N VAL A 25 15.29 -11.10 -28.81
CA VAL A 25 14.62 -10.17 -29.75
C VAL A 25 13.98 -10.91 -30.92
N LYS A 26 14.70 -11.85 -31.52
CA LYS A 26 14.24 -12.62 -32.68
C LYS A 26 14.36 -14.12 -32.42
N GLN A 27 13.30 -14.71 -31.91
CA GLN A 27 13.31 -16.13 -31.62
C GLN A 27 13.14 -16.98 -32.90
N PRO A 28 13.85 -18.11 -33.01
CA PRO A 28 13.69 -19.00 -34.16
C PRO A 28 12.29 -19.65 -34.15
N PRO A 29 11.76 -20.03 -35.33
CA PRO A 29 10.56 -20.84 -35.43
C PRO A 29 10.70 -22.15 -34.66
N VAL A 30 9.62 -22.55 -33.98
CA VAL A 30 9.52 -23.79 -33.20
C VAL A 30 8.23 -24.53 -33.56
N GLY A 31 8.09 -25.78 -33.12
CA GLY A 31 6.86 -26.55 -33.33
C GLY A 31 5.66 -25.98 -32.55
N PRO A 32 4.41 -26.30 -32.95
CA PRO A 32 3.20 -25.68 -32.43
C PRO A 32 3.09 -25.64 -30.89
N ASN A 33 3.45 -26.73 -30.19
CA ASN A 33 3.30 -26.80 -28.73
C ASN A 33 4.26 -25.84 -27.97
N MET A 34 5.42 -25.52 -28.56
CA MET A 34 6.34 -24.52 -28.02
C MET A 34 5.92 -23.10 -28.42
N GLN A 35 5.40 -22.95 -29.65
CA GLN A 35 4.97 -21.66 -30.19
C GLN A 35 3.72 -21.14 -29.47
N TYR A 36 2.82 -22.04 -29.06
CA TYR A 36 1.61 -21.71 -28.29
C TYR A 36 1.89 -20.84 -27.07
N LEU A 37 2.92 -21.14 -26.25
CA LEU A 37 3.20 -20.30 -25.08
C LEU A 37 3.52 -18.86 -25.48
N ARG A 38 4.35 -18.68 -26.52
CA ARG A 38 4.72 -17.35 -27.02
C ARG A 38 3.50 -16.61 -27.54
N ASP A 39 2.63 -17.31 -28.26
CA ASP A 39 1.40 -16.73 -28.80
C ASP A 39 0.42 -16.38 -27.69
N ALA A 40 0.30 -17.21 -26.64
CA ALA A 40 -0.58 -16.98 -25.50
C ALA A 40 -0.10 -15.82 -24.62
N GLU A 41 1.20 -15.74 -24.31
CA GLU A 41 1.78 -14.59 -23.60
C GLU A 41 1.59 -13.30 -24.39
N ARG A 42 1.84 -13.33 -25.71
CA ARG A 42 1.61 -12.17 -26.57
C ARG A 42 0.14 -11.75 -26.56
N LEU A 43 -0.78 -12.69 -26.80
CA LEU A 43 -2.21 -12.42 -26.86
C LEU A 43 -2.70 -11.77 -25.57
N ALA A 44 -2.42 -12.42 -24.43
CA ALA A 44 -2.74 -11.91 -23.11
C ALA A 44 -2.16 -10.50 -22.90
N ALA A 45 -0.88 -10.30 -23.23
CA ALA A 45 -0.24 -9.00 -23.08
C ALA A 45 -0.93 -7.89 -23.88
N THR A 46 -1.22 -8.16 -25.16
CA THR A 46 -1.87 -7.19 -26.05
C THR A 46 -3.32 -6.93 -25.68
N GLU A 47 -4.07 -7.95 -25.27
CA GLU A 47 -5.48 -7.82 -24.88
C GLU A 47 -5.62 -7.05 -23.58
N ARG A 48 -4.78 -7.34 -22.58
CA ARG A 48 -4.81 -6.65 -21.28
C ARG A 48 -4.29 -5.22 -21.36
N LEU A 49 -3.29 -4.95 -22.19
CA LEU A 49 -2.80 -3.58 -22.39
C LEU A 49 -3.86 -2.72 -23.09
N GLY A 50 -4.52 -3.29 -24.10
CA GLY A 50 -5.49 -2.59 -24.96
C GLY A 50 -4.84 -1.50 -25.81
N HIS A 51 -5.66 -0.64 -26.41
CA HIS A 51 -5.19 0.52 -27.17
C HIS A 51 -4.65 1.62 -26.23
N ARG A 52 -3.50 2.20 -26.57
CA ARG A 52 -2.86 3.29 -25.81
C ARG A 52 -2.22 4.32 -26.74
N ASP A 53 -2.25 5.59 -26.36
CA ASP A 53 -1.61 6.64 -27.17
C ASP A 53 -0.09 6.42 -27.22
N ARG A 54 0.54 6.16 -26.07
CA ARG A 54 1.98 5.93 -25.98
C ARG A 54 2.35 4.70 -25.15
N VAL A 55 3.11 3.77 -25.74
CA VAL A 55 3.54 2.52 -25.09
C VAL A 55 5.05 2.40 -24.98
N LEU A 56 5.53 1.99 -23.80
CA LEU A 56 6.89 1.51 -23.57
C LEU A 56 6.95 -0.02 -23.71
N ASP A 57 7.67 -0.53 -24.70
CA ASP A 57 8.05 -1.95 -24.77
C ASP A 57 9.43 -2.18 -24.14
N VAL A 58 9.46 -2.88 -23.01
CA VAL A 58 10.67 -3.25 -22.28
C VAL A 58 11.13 -4.63 -22.74
N ALA A 59 11.99 -4.65 -23.76
CA ALA A 59 12.74 -5.79 -24.23
C ALA A 59 11.90 -7.06 -24.54
N SER A 60 10.63 -6.91 -24.91
CA SER A 60 9.81 -8.05 -25.33
C SER A 60 10.35 -8.68 -26.62
N GLU A 61 9.91 -9.90 -26.93
CA GLU A 61 10.17 -10.50 -28.24
C GLU A 61 9.50 -9.66 -29.34
N SER A 62 10.15 -9.50 -30.50
CA SER A 62 9.70 -8.55 -31.53
C SER A 62 8.27 -8.77 -32.03
N THR A 63 7.73 -9.99 -32.00
CA THR A 63 6.33 -10.22 -32.40
C THR A 63 5.32 -9.68 -31.40
N VAL A 64 5.70 -9.49 -30.13
CA VAL A 64 4.86 -8.76 -29.15
C VAL A 64 4.82 -7.29 -29.53
N THR A 65 5.98 -6.67 -29.71
CA THR A 65 6.13 -5.26 -30.08
C THR A 65 5.37 -4.92 -31.36
N ALA A 66 5.50 -5.77 -32.38
CA ALA A 66 4.86 -5.56 -33.68
C ALA A 66 3.33 -5.64 -33.64
N THR A 67 2.74 -6.12 -32.54
CA THR A 67 1.29 -6.28 -32.37
C THR A 67 0.69 -5.31 -31.35
N LEU A 68 1.50 -4.41 -30.77
CA LEU A 68 0.99 -3.40 -29.85
C LEU A 68 0.05 -2.43 -30.60
N ASP A 69 -1.11 -2.20 -30.03
CA ASP A 69 -2.09 -1.24 -30.54
C ASP A 69 -1.81 0.13 -29.91
N ALA A 70 -0.93 0.91 -30.53
CA ALA A 70 -0.55 2.22 -30.04
C ALA A 70 -0.22 3.23 -31.15
N ASP A 71 -0.37 4.52 -30.83
CA ASP A 71 -0.01 5.61 -31.75
C ASP A 71 1.51 5.90 -31.76
N ASP A 72 2.18 5.74 -30.61
CA ASP A 72 3.64 5.87 -30.42
C ASP A 72 4.18 4.70 -29.60
N VAL A 73 5.17 3.97 -30.14
CA VAL A 73 5.85 2.86 -29.47
C VAL A 73 7.31 3.20 -29.26
N VAL A 74 7.73 3.22 -28.00
CA VAL A 74 9.14 3.33 -27.61
C VAL A 74 9.63 1.98 -27.13
N ARG A 75 10.72 1.48 -27.71
CA ARG A 75 11.33 0.21 -27.29
C ARG A 75 12.60 0.45 -26.49
N LEU A 76 12.69 -0.17 -25.32
CA LEU A 76 13.87 -0.19 -24.46
C LEU A 76 14.47 -1.60 -24.42
N ASP A 77 15.73 -1.77 -24.83
CA ASP A 77 16.43 -3.05 -24.76
C ASP A 77 17.59 -3.01 -23.75
N PHE A 78 18.02 -4.19 -23.26
CA PHE A 78 19.09 -4.29 -22.26
C PHE A 78 20.52 -4.36 -22.82
N SER A 79 20.68 -4.14 -24.12
CA SER A 79 21.99 -4.04 -24.79
C SER A 79 21.86 -3.35 -26.13
N THR A 80 22.91 -2.66 -26.56
CA THR A 80 22.98 -2.07 -27.92
C THR A 80 22.80 -3.13 -29.00
N ALA A 81 23.37 -4.33 -28.82
CA ALA A 81 23.26 -5.40 -29.80
C ALA A 81 21.83 -5.94 -29.96
N ALA A 82 21.07 -6.00 -28.86
CA ALA A 82 19.64 -6.33 -28.90
C ALA A 82 18.84 -5.21 -29.57
N SER A 83 19.05 -3.96 -29.17
CA SER A 83 18.39 -2.79 -29.75
C SER A 83 18.62 -2.66 -31.26
N ASP A 84 19.86 -2.85 -31.74
CA ASP A 84 20.19 -2.85 -33.16
C ASP A 84 19.47 -3.99 -33.91
N THR A 85 19.39 -5.16 -33.29
CA THR A 85 18.66 -6.30 -33.87
C THR A 85 17.16 -6.03 -33.91
N ALA A 86 16.60 -5.38 -32.89
CA ALA A 86 15.19 -5.00 -32.86
C ALA A 86 14.89 -3.97 -33.95
N ARG A 87 15.76 -2.98 -34.14
CA ARG A 87 15.65 -1.99 -35.22
C ARG A 87 15.68 -2.62 -36.61
N GLU A 88 16.51 -3.63 -36.82
CA GLU A 88 16.53 -4.40 -38.07
C GLU A 88 15.24 -5.19 -38.33
N VAL A 89 14.58 -5.68 -37.27
CA VAL A 89 13.39 -6.54 -37.37
C VAL A 89 12.09 -5.74 -37.43
N LEU A 90 11.97 -4.71 -36.61
CA LEU A 90 10.75 -3.93 -36.38
C LEU A 90 10.68 -2.68 -37.26
N GLY A 91 11.83 -2.05 -37.57
CA GLY A 91 11.90 -0.86 -38.40
C GLY A 91 10.96 0.25 -37.92
N ASP A 92 10.12 0.75 -38.82
CA ASP A 92 9.20 1.88 -38.56
C ASP A 92 7.97 1.49 -37.71
N ALA A 93 7.88 0.25 -37.21
CA ALA A 93 6.85 -0.15 -36.23
C ALA A 93 7.14 0.36 -34.81
N VAL A 94 8.29 0.99 -34.59
CA VAL A 94 8.73 1.57 -33.33
C VAL A 94 9.30 2.96 -33.61
N ASP A 95 8.85 3.96 -32.86
CA ASP A 95 9.20 5.36 -33.06
C ASP A 95 10.57 5.71 -32.48
N ALA A 96 10.95 5.06 -31.36
CA ALA A 96 12.22 5.28 -30.69
C ALA A 96 12.80 3.99 -30.09
N TYR A 97 14.13 3.88 -30.11
CA TYR A 97 14.87 2.75 -29.57
C TYR A 97 15.89 3.24 -28.55
N GLU A 98 15.72 2.82 -27.31
CA GLU A 98 16.58 3.16 -26.18
C GLU A 98 17.25 1.92 -25.59
N VAL A 99 18.27 2.14 -24.76
CA VAL A 99 19.03 1.07 -24.09
C VAL A 99 19.25 1.41 -22.63
N THR A 100 19.11 0.41 -21.76
CA THR A 100 19.53 0.48 -20.35
C THR A 100 20.35 -0.75 -19.96
N GLU A 101 21.08 -0.69 -18.85
CA GLU A 101 21.74 -1.86 -18.27
C GLU A 101 20.72 -2.71 -17.48
N PRO A 102 20.76 -4.06 -17.58
CA PRO A 102 19.81 -4.90 -16.86
C PRO A 102 20.13 -5.07 -15.37
N GLU A 103 21.38 -4.89 -14.96
CA GLU A 103 21.77 -5.02 -13.55
C GLU A 103 21.49 -3.76 -12.71
N THR A 104 21.28 -2.61 -13.37
CA THR A 104 20.97 -1.31 -12.75
C THR A 104 20.14 -0.49 -13.73
N PRO A 105 18.88 -0.87 -13.98
CA PRO A 105 18.06 -0.24 -14.99
C PRO A 105 17.76 1.21 -14.61
N ARG A 106 17.98 2.13 -15.56
CA ARG A 106 17.61 3.54 -15.46
C ARG A 106 17.00 3.98 -16.78
N LEU A 107 15.70 4.23 -16.75
CA LEU A 107 14.88 4.56 -17.90
C LEU A 107 15.07 6.05 -18.23
N PRO A 108 15.53 6.39 -19.45
CA PRO A 108 15.88 7.77 -19.83
C PRO A 108 14.64 8.61 -20.18
N PHE A 109 13.54 8.42 -19.45
CA PHE A 109 12.26 9.07 -19.68
C PHE A 109 11.82 9.89 -18.47
N PRO A 110 11.09 11.00 -18.67
CA PRO A 110 10.43 11.71 -17.60
C PRO A 110 9.40 10.84 -16.88
N ASP A 111 8.98 11.30 -15.71
CA ASP A 111 7.89 10.70 -14.94
C ASP A 111 6.56 10.84 -15.72
N ASP A 112 5.66 9.88 -15.55
CA ASP A 112 4.32 9.87 -16.16
C ASP A 112 4.30 10.08 -17.70
N HIS A 113 5.30 9.55 -18.39
CA HIS A 113 5.50 9.73 -19.83
C HIS A 113 4.69 8.75 -20.70
N PHE A 114 4.36 7.57 -20.19
CA PHE A 114 3.70 6.48 -20.94
C PHE A 114 2.28 6.17 -20.45
N ASP A 115 1.35 5.94 -21.38
CA ASP A 115 -0.02 5.47 -21.11
C ASP A 115 -0.07 3.95 -20.86
N GLY A 116 0.99 3.24 -21.25
CA GLY A 116 1.16 1.84 -20.91
C GLY A 116 2.59 1.37 -21.11
N ALA A 117 2.92 0.26 -20.46
CA ALA A 117 4.20 -0.42 -20.58
C ALA A 117 3.97 -1.92 -20.75
N VAL A 118 4.88 -2.60 -21.43
CA VAL A 118 4.83 -4.05 -21.62
C VAL A 118 6.22 -4.69 -21.48
N SER A 119 6.31 -5.84 -20.82
CA SER A 119 7.56 -6.59 -20.62
C SER A 119 7.31 -8.10 -20.62
N ILE A 120 7.40 -8.74 -21.79
CA ILE A 120 7.11 -10.19 -21.91
C ILE A 120 8.41 -10.98 -22.01
N GLY A 121 8.73 -11.70 -20.92
CA GLY A 121 9.85 -12.63 -20.76
C GLY A 121 11.17 -12.13 -20.13
N PRO A 122 11.47 -10.82 -19.99
CA PRO A 122 12.67 -10.40 -19.26
C PRO A 122 12.70 -10.78 -17.78
N TYR A 123 11.56 -10.84 -17.10
CA TYR A 123 11.48 -11.09 -15.65
C TYR A 123 12.00 -12.49 -15.25
N ASP A 124 12.09 -13.41 -16.22
CA ASP A 124 12.75 -14.71 -16.10
C ASP A 124 14.26 -14.62 -15.88
N TRP A 125 14.91 -13.47 -16.13
CA TRP A 125 16.36 -13.39 -16.22
C TRP A 125 17.01 -13.13 -14.87
N LYS A 126 17.90 -14.05 -14.46
CA LYS A 126 18.58 -13.95 -13.16
C LYS A 126 19.52 -12.75 -13.00
N PHE A 127 19.96 -12.15 -14.10
CA PHE A 127 20.83 -10.97 -14.11
C PHE A 127 20.04 -9.66 -14.19
N LEU A 128 18.72 -9.72 -14.35
CA LEU A 128 17.87 -8.53 -14.33
C LEU A 128 17.58 -8.15 -12.87
N ASP A 129 17.85 -6.89 -12.56
CA ASP A 129 17.35 -6.25 -11.35
C ASP A 129 15.86 -5.92 -11.56
N VAL A 130 15.01 -6.79 -11.02
CA VAL A 130 13.55 -6.69 -11.19
C VAL A 130 12.94 -5.61 -10.30
N PRO A 131 13.33 -5.46 -9.02
CA PRO A 131 12.91 -4.32 -8.20
C PRO A 131 13.18 -2.98 -8.88
N ASP A 132 14.44 -2.66 -9.21
CA ASP A 132 14.80 -1.37 -9.83
C ASP A 132 14.09 -1.15 -11.18
N LEU A 133 13.92 -2.21 -12.00
CA LEU A 133 13.19 -2.07 -13.26
C LEU A 133 11.72 -1.73 -13.00
N THR A 134 11.10 -2.41 -12.04
CA THR A 134 9.67 -2.25 -11.75
C THR A 134 9.40 -0.87 -11.16
N GLU A 135 10.30 -0.36 -10.31
CA GLU A 135 10.27 1.02 -9.80
C GLU A 135 10.41 2.05 -10.95
N GLU A 136 11.38 1.88 -11.85
CA GLU A 136 11.54 2.80 -12.97
C GLU A 136 10.35 2.77 -13.93
N VAL A 137 9.74 1.60 -14.16
CA VAL A 137 8.52 1.47 -14.96
C VAL A 137 7.34 2.14 -14.25
N HIS A 138 7.24 2.05 -12.92
CA HIS A 138 6.23 2.75 -12.12
C HIS A 138 6.36 4.26 -12.30
N ARG A 139 7.59 4.78 -12.19
CA ARG A 139 7.90 6.20 -12.32
C ARG A 139 7.47 6.77 -13.67
N VAL A 140 7.81 6.10 -14.77
CA VAL A 140 7.54 6.61 -16.13
C VAL A 140 6.14 6.32 -16.64
N THR A 141 5.36 5.47 -15.96
CA THR A 141 3.97 5.14 -16.35
C THR A 141 3.00 6.08 -15.66
N LYS A 142 2.04 6.63 -16.42
CA LYS A 142 0.99 7.52 -15.91
C LYS A 142 0.12 6.84 -14.85
N PRO A 143 -0.54 7.61 -13.96
CA PRO A 143 -1.42 7.07 -12.92
C PRO A 143 -2.53 6.14 -13.44
N ASP A 144 -3.09 6.40 -14.61
CA ASP A 144 -4.13 5.61 -15.27
C ASP A 144 -3.59 4.58 -16.28
N GLY A 145 -2.26 4.53 -16.43
CA GLY A 145 -1.59 3.63 -17.34
C GLY A 145 -1.55 2.18 -16.83
N LEU A 146 -1.29 1.25 -17.74
CA LEU A 146 -1.13 -0.17 -17.39
C LEU A 146 0.28 -0.65 -17.71
N TYR A 147 0.89 -1.36 -16.75
CA TYR A 147 2.07 -2.17 -16.99
C TYR A 147 1.69 -3.64 -17.10
N VAL A 148 1.99 -4.25 -18.25
CA VAL A 148 1.68 -5.65 -18.52
C VAL A 148 2.96 -6.46 -18.68
N PHE A 149 3.19 -7.44 -17.81
CA PHE A 149 4.39 -8.26 -17.86
C PHE A 149 4.07 -9.72 -17.55
N SER A 150 4.97 -10.62 -17.95
CA SER A 150 4.83 -12.05 -17.68
C SER A 150 5.94 -12.59 -16.80
N VAL A 151 5.59 -13.55 -15.95
CA VAL A 151 6.53 -14.31 -15.14
C VAL A 151 6.27 -15.82 -15.25
N PRO A 152 7.32 -16.66 -15.21
CA PRO A 152 7.19 -18.09 -15.27
C PRO A 152 7.04 -18.66 -13.85
N THR A 153 6.29 -19.76 -13.70
CA THR A 153 6.15 -20.44 -12.42
C THR A 153 6.94 -21.75 -12.37
N PRO A 154 7.17 -22.33 -11.18
CA PRO A 154 7.78 -23.67 -11.06
C PRO A 154 7.01 -24.80 -11.77
N ARG A 155 5.76 -24.58 -12.19
CA ARG A 155 4.98 -25.53 -13.00
C ARG A 155 5.39 -25.54 -14.46
N SER A 156 6.04 -24.48 -14.94
CA SER A 156 6.56 -24.38 -16.30
C SER A 156 7.43 -25.60 -16.65
N PRO A 157 7.28 -26.20 -17.85
CA PRO A 157 8.13 -27.31 -18.27
C PRO A 157 9.62 -26.92 -18.39
N TYR A 158 9.92 -25.62 -18.42
CA TYR A 158 11.28 -25.06 -18.51
C TYR A 158 11.96 -24.87 -17.14
N ALA A 159 11.22 -24.97 -16.02
CA ALA A 159 11.76 -24.84 -14.67
C ALA A 159 12.95 -25.78 -14.40
N ALA A 160 12.89 -26.99 -14.97
CA ALA A 160 13.93 -28.00 -14.80
C ALA A 160 15.28 -27.65 -15.44
N ASN A 161 15.36 -26.62 -16.29
CA ASN A 161 16.61 -26.21 -16.94
C ASN A 161 17.50 -25.36 -16.00
N GLY A 162 16.93 -24.68 -15.01
CA GLY A 162 17.68 -23.93 -13.98
C GLY A 162 18.30 -22.60 -14.43
N ASP A 163 18.12 -22.20 -15.68
CA ASP A 163 18.75 -21.00 -16.28
C ASP A 163 17.96 -19.69 -16.05
N ASN A 164 16.72 -19.80 -15.55
CA ASN A 164 15.79 -18.70 -15.32
C ASN A 164 15.37 -18.61 -13.85
N ARG A 165 14.90 -17.43 -13.46
CA ARG A 165 14.11 -17.21 -12.24
C ARG A 165 12.68 -17.72 -12.49
N PHE A 166 12.04 -18.24 -11.46
CA PHE A 166 10.66 -18.69 -11.46
C PHE A 166 10.01 -18.16 -10.18
N TYR A 167 8.73 -17.81 -10.28
CA TYR A 167 7.97 -17.17 -9.23
C TYR A 167 6.81 -18.10 -8.84
N GLU A 168 6.70 -18.42 -7.56
CA GLU A 168 5.41 -18.85 -7.03
C GLU A 168 4.40 -17.71 -7.19
N PRO A 169 3.08 -17.99 -7.26
CA PRO A 169 2.09 -16.95 -7.51
C PRO A 169 2.12 -15.78 -6.53
N ASP A 170 2.40 -16.04 -5.26
CA ASP A 170 2.52 -14.98 -4.26
C ASP A 170 3.75 -14.10 -4.54
N GLU A 171 4.92 -14.70 -4.82
CA GLU A 171 6.15 -13.97 -5.21
C GLU A 171 5.94 -13.11 -6.47
N ALA A 172 5.09 -13.55 -7.41
CA ALA A 172 4.74 -12.78 -8.60
C ALA A 172 3.92 -11.53 -8.28
N LEU A 173 3.06 -11.59 -7.27
CA LEU A 173 2.27 -10.45 -6.79
C LEU A 173 3.12 -9.51 -5.94
N ASP A 174 4.12 -10.04 -5.23
CA ASP A 174 5.04 -9.23 -4.43
C ASP A 174 5.88 -8.30 -5.31
N VAL A 175 6.23 -8.72 -6.55
CA VAL A 175 6.93 -7.87 -7.54
C VAL A 175 6.25 -6.53 -7.79
N VAL A 176 4.92 -6.46 -7.63
CA VAL A 176 4.11 -5.27 -7.91
C VAL A 176 3.47 -4.70 -6.66
N SER A 177 3.79 -5.20 -5.48
CA SER A 177 3.24 -4.71 -4.22
C SER A 177 4.28 -3.84 -3.50
N PRO A 178 3.86 -2.82 -2.71
CA PRO A 178 2.51 -2.28 -2.55
C PRO A 178 2.15 -1.19 -3.58
N ASP A 179 3.10 -0.79 -4.43
CA ASP A 179 3.00 0.40 -5.29
C ASP A 179 2.22 0.20 -6.58
N TRP A 180 1.67 -0.98 -6.81
CA TRP A 180 0.77 -1.22 -7.91
C TRP A 180 -0.52 -1.90 -7.48
N HIS A 181 -1.57 -1.53 -8.18
CA HIS A 181 -2.84 -2.23 -8.15
C HIS A 181 -2.86 -3.31 -9.24
N LEU A 182 -3.25 -4.54 -8.88
CA LEU A 182 -3.49 -5.59 -9.86
C LEU A 182 -4.85 -5.35 -10.52
N ALA A 183 -4.85 -4.78 -11.73
CA ALA A 183 -6.06 -4.51 -12.48
C ALA A 183 -6.64 -5.80 -13.11
N ASP A 184 -5.78 -6.68 -13.61
CA ASP A 184 -6.20 -7.91 -14.28
C ASP A 184 -5.05 -8.93 -14.39
N PHE A 185 -5.35 -10.16 -14.80
CA PHE A 185 -4.35 -11.22 -15.02
C PHE A 185 -4.82 -12.32 -15.97
N ASP A 186 -3.85 -13.04 -16.53
CA ASP A 186 -4.07 -14.31 -17.24
C ASP A 186 -3.16 -15.41 -16.69
N LEU A 187 -3.74 -16.59 -16.52
CA LEU A 187 -3.05 -17.79 -16.04
C LEU A 187 -2.84 -18.79 -17.18
N LEU A 188 -1.62 -18.91 -17.66
CA LEU A 188 -1.31 -19.71 -18.83
C LEU A 188 -0.90 -21.14 -18.45
N PHE A 189 -1.52 -22.13 -19.07
CA PHE A 189 -1.22 -23.54 -18.89
C PHE A 189 -0.18 -24.04 -19.91
N GLN A 190 0.84 -24.75 -19.43
CA GLN A 190 1.65 -25.66 -20.24
C GLN A 190 1.62 -27.05 -19.62
N TYR A 191 1.82 -28.08 -20.45
CA TYR A 191 1.89 -29.45 -19.96
C TYR A 191 3.08 -29.67 -19.01
N PRO A 192 2.94 -30.54 -18.00
CA PRO A 192 4.08 -30.95 -17.19
C PRO A 192 5.19 -31.52 -18.07
N ARG A 193 6.45 -31.22 -17.72
CA ARG A 193 7.65 -31.47 -18.54
C ARG A 193 7.67 -32.80 -19.31
N LYS A 194 7.34 -33.92 -18.66
CA LYS A 194 7.37 -35.25 -19.32
C LYS A 194 6.38 -35.34 -20.48
N LEU A 195 5.17 -34.80 -20.31
CA LEU A 195 4.16 -34.77 -21.35
C LEU A 195 4.52 -33.72 -22.40
N HIS A 196 4.97 -32.54 -21.97
CA HIS A 196 5.43 -31.46 -22.87
C HIS A 196 6.50 -31.96 -23.86
N LEU A 197 7.53 -32.63 -23.37
CA LEU A 197 8.58 -33.22 -24.20
C LEU A 197 8.04 -34.34 -25.11
N GLY A 198 7.07 -35.12 -24.65
CA GLY A 198 6.42 -36.14 -25.47
C GLY A 198 5.62 -35.55 -26.63
N VAL A 199 4.89 -34.46 -26.39
CA VAL A 199 4.14 -33.73 -27.42
C VAL A 199 5.09 -33.13 -28.46
N ASN A 200 6.22 -32.54 -28.02
CA ASN A 200 7.21 -31.93 -28.92
C ASN A 200 7.88 -32.91 -29.91
N VAL A 201 7.76 -34.23 -29.71
CA VAL A 201 8.29 -35.26 -30.63
C VAL A 201 7.25 -35.65 -31.70
N LEU A 202 5.98 -35.30 -31.50
CA LEU A 202 4.92 -35.57 -32.47
C LEU A 202 5.06 -34.67 -33.70
N PRO A 203 4.61 -35.13 -34.89
CA PRO A 203 4.48 -34.25 -36.04
C PRO A 203 3.56 -33.06 -35.73
N ASP A 204 3.86 -31.88 -36.28
CA ASP A 204 3.17 -30.60 -35.99
C ASP A 204 1.64 -30.72 -36.05
N ALA A 205 1.10 -31.39 -37.07
CA ALA A 205 -0.35 -31.58 -37.23
C ALA A 205 -1.04 -32.32 -36.05
N TYR A 206 -0.29 -33.06 -35.24
CA TYR A 206 -0.79 -33.70 -34.03
C TYR A 206 -0.56 -32.85 -32.77
N GLN A 207 0.40 -31.92 -32.78
CA GLN A 207 0.65 -30.99 -31.69
C GLN A 207 -0.51 -29.99 -31.55
N GLU A 208 -1.13 -29.55 -32.64
CA GLU A 208 -2.25 -28.59 -32.65
C GLU A 208 -3.39 -28.99 -31.69
N ARG A 209 -3.72 -30.29 -31.61
CA ARG A 209 -4.78 -30.75 -30.68
C ARG A 209 -4.43 -30.57 -29.21
N PHE A 210 -3.14 -30.58 -28.88
CA PHE A 210 -2.66 -30.30 -27.53
C PHE A 210 -2.63 -28.79 -27.27
N VAL A 211 -2.36 -27.98 -28.30
CA VAL A 211 -2.49 -26.52 -28.24
C VAL A 211 -3.94 -26.13 -27.93
N ASP A 212 -4.93 -26.65 -28.67
CA ASP A 212 -6.37 -26.39 -28.42
C ASP A 212 -6.82 -26.77 -27.00
N VAL A 213 -6.16 -27.76 -26.39
CA VAL A 213 -6.44 -28.18 -25.00
C VAL A 213 -5.75 -27.26 -24.02
N ALA A 214 -4.51 -26.85 -24.31
CA ALA A 214 -3.77 -25.93 -23.45
C ALA A 214 -4.44 -24.54 -23.40
N GLU A 215 -4.93 -24.03 -24.53
CA GLU A 215 -5.69 -22.77 -24.61
C GLU A 215 -6.92 -22.80 -23.69
N ARG A 216 -7.78 -23.81 -23.85
CA ARG A 216 -8.98 -23.99 -23.00
C ARG A 216 -8.64 -24.17 -21.52
N LEU A 217 -7.51 -24.80 -21.20
CA LEU A 217 -7.07 -24.92 -19.82
C LEU A 217 -6.60 -23.57 -19.27
N SER A 218 -5.91 -22.74 -20.05
CA SER A 218 -5.55 -21.38 -19.64
C SER A 218 -6.79 -20.51 -19.35
N GLU A 219 -7.81 -20.60 -20.20
CA GLU A 219 -9.12 -19.96 -19.96
C GLU A 219 -9.73 -20.45 -18.64
N GLU A 220 -9.84 -21.77 -18.45
CA GLU A 220 -10.40 -22.36 -17.23
C GLU A 220 -9.58 -22.02 -15.97
N LEU A 221 -8.25 -21.94 -16.08
CA LEU A 221 -7.38 -21.54 -14.98
C LEU A 221 -7.67 -20.10 -14.57
N THR A 222 -7.77 -19.18 -15.55
CA THR A 222 -8.00 -17.76 -15.33
C THR A 222 -9.40 -17.51 -14.75
N GLU A 223 -10.45 -18.06 -15.36
CA GLU A 223 -11.85 -17.93 -14.90
C GLU A 223 -12.08 -18.43 -13.48
N ARG A 224 -11.28 -19.41 -13.03
CA ARG A 224 -11.40 -20.02 -11.70
C ARG A 224 -10.27 -19.62 -10.75
N GLU A 225 -9.45 -18.65 -11.14
CA GLU A 225 -8.34 -18.11 -10.35
C GLU A 225 -7.41 -19.21 -9.79
N MET A 226 -7.08 -20.19 -10.63
CA MET A 226 -6.30 -21.36 -10.22
C MET A 226 -4.79 -21.11 -10.26
N TRP A 227 -4.34 -20.06 -9.58
CA TRP A 227 -2.96 -19.54 -9.56
C TRP A 227 -1.90 -20.64 -9.42
N GLY A 228 -2.03 -21.54 -8.44
CA GLY A 228 -1.06 -22.63 -8.18
C GLY A 228 -0.94 -23.72 -9.26
N ARG A 229 -1.69 -23.59 -10.37
CA ARG A 229 -1.61 -24.47 -11.55
C ARG A 229 -1.10 -23.77 -12.81
N ALA A 230 -0.98 -22.44 -12.80
CA ALA A 230 -0.44 -21.68 -13.90
C ALA A 230 1.02 -22.07 -14.15
N SER A 231 1.42 -22.17 -15.42
CA SER A 231 2.82 -22.33 -15.83
C SER A 231 3.50 -20.98 -16.06
N TYR A 232 2.73 -19.99 -16.50
CA TYR A 232 3.09 -18.59 -16.62
C TYR A 232 1.93 -17.75 -16.12
N ILE A 233 2.25 -16.57 -15.59
CA ILE A 233 1.29 -15.58 -15.12
C ILE A 233 1.57 -14.32 -15.91
N VAL A 234 0.55 -13.77 -16.55
CA VAL A 234 0.59 -12.43 -17.15
C VAL A 234 -0.18 -11.51 -16.21
N LEU A 235 0.47 -10.45 -15.75
CA LEU A 235 -0.09 -9.49 -14.82
C LEU A 235 -0.29 -8.17 -15.53
N ALA A 236 -1.46 -7.55 -15.35
CA ALA A 236 -1.73 -6.17 -15.74
C ALA A 236 -1.90 -5.33 -14.48
N ALA A 237 -0.96 -4.43 -14.24
CA ALA A 237 -0.88 -3.63 -13.03
C ALA A 237 -0.99 -2.13 -13.35
N ARG A 238 -1.69 -1.38 -12.51
CA ARG A 238 -1.79 0.08 -12.58
C ARG A 238 -0.93 0.69 -11.46
N PRO A 239 -0.11 1.72 -11.72
CA PRO A 239 0.72 2.31 -10.68
C PRO A 239 -0.14 3.05 -9.65
N MET A 240 0.17 2.84 -8.37
CA MET A 240 -0.38 3.60 -7.24
C MET A 240 0.57 4.76 -6.93
N LYS A 241 0.15 5.99 -7.26
CA LYS A 241 0.96 7.19 -7.03
C LYS A 241 0.75 7.72 -5.61
N TYR A 242 1.23 6.98 -4.60
CA TYR A 242 1.07 7.34 -3.19
C TYR A 242 1.61 8.74 -2.84
N GLU A 243 2.67 9.19 -3.51
CA GLU A 243 3.23 10.55 -3.34
C GLU A 243 2.18 11.63 -3.63
N SER A 244 1.48 11.54 -4.77
CA SER A 244 0.44 12.49 -5.14
C SER A 244 -0.73 12.47 -4.14
N TYR A 245 -1.11 11.30 -3.65
CA TYR A 245 -2.14 11.17 -2.62
C TYR A 245 -1.71 11.78 -1.28
N LEU A 246 -0.43 11.65 -0.91
CA LEU A 246 0.13 12.22 0.30
C LEU A 246 0.11 13.74 0.23
N GLU A 247 0.58 14.32 -0.88
CA GLU A 247 0.54 15.75 -1.13
C GLU A 247 -0.88 16.31 -1.02
N ARG A 248 -1.86 15.65 -1.67
CA ARG A 248 -3.27 16.04 -1.60
C ARG A 248 -3.86 15.93 -0.19
N GLY A 249 -3.46 14.92 0.58
CA GLY A 249 -3.87 14.75 1.96
C GLY A 249 -3.35 15.87 2.88
N LEU A 250 -2.08 16.24 2.71
CA LEU A 250 -1.46 17.37 3.42
C LEU A 250 -2.07 18.71 2.99
N GLU A 251 -2.28 18.90 1.69
CA GLU A 251 -2.96 20.08 1.16
C GLU A 251 -4.37 20.20 1.76
N ALA A 252 -5.14 19.11 1.82
CA ALA A 252 -6.48 19.11 2.40
C ALA A 252 -6.46 19.56 3.87
N LEU A 253 -5.52 19.05 4.68
CA LEU A 253 -5.37 19.44 6.09
C LEU A 253 -5.15 20.94 6.25
N PHE A 254 -4.25 21.51 5.43
CA PHE A 254 -3.84 22.90 5.55
C PHE A 254 -4.65 23.86 4.67
N ARG A 255 -5.52 23.38 3.78
CA ARG A 255 -6.40 24.22 2.97
C ARG A 255 -7.48 24.86 3.86
N PRO A 256 -7.85 26.13 3.64
CA PRO A 256 -8.88 26.79 4.44
C PRO A 256 -10.23 26.07 4.41
N THR A 257 -10.96 26.11 5.53
CA THR A 257 -12.32 25.54 5.63
C THR A 257 -13.34 26.17 4.68
N ALA A 258 -13.09 27.38 4.19
CA ALA A 258 -13.90 28.04 3.16
C ALA A 258 -13.69 27.44 1.76
N GLU A 259 -12.64 26.65 1.56
CA GLU A 259 -12.24 25.99 0.32
C GLU A 259 -12.28 24.46 0.48
N ASP A 260 -13.18 23.95 1.32
CA ASP A 260 -13.33 22.52 1.62
C ASP A 260 -12.04 21.85 2.17
N GLY A 261 -11.22 22.59 2.93
CA GLY A 261 -10.09 22.07 3.69
C GLY A 261 -10.33 22.04 5.20
N PHE A 262 -9.33 21.64 5.99
CA PHE A 262 -9.45 21.50 7.45
C PHE A 262 -8.80 22.64 8.26
N TRP A 263 -8.20 23.64 7.61
CA TRP A 263 -7.55 24.75 8.30
C TRP A 263 -8.53 25.87 8.64
N ASP A 264 -8.63 26.21 9.91
CA ASP A 264 -9.32 27.40 10.39
C ASP A 264 -8.38 28.60 10.36
N GLU A 265 -8.63 29.54 9.45
CA GLU A 265 -7.85 30.78 9.35
C GLU A 265 -8.15 31.79 10.46
N ILE A 266 -9.20 31.57 11.26
CA ILE A 266 -9.56 32.47 12.37
C ILE A 266 -8.74 32.14 13.60
N ASP A 267 -8.78 30.86 13.99
CA ASP A 267 -8.10 30.35 15.19
C ASP A 267 -6.70 29.82 14.87
N ASP A 268 -6.27 29.88 13.59
CA ASP A 268 -4.99 29.38 13.09
C ASP A 268 -4.76 27.91 13.49
N CYS A 269 -5.81 27.07 13.37
CA CYS A 269 -5.78 25.68 13.79
C CYS A 269 -6.51 24.68 12.89
N ILE A 270 -6.22 23.39 13.03
CA ILE A 270 -6.89 22.29 12.35
C ILE A 270 -8.24 22.02 13.04
N ILE A 271 -9.33 22.11 12.28
CA ILE A 271 -10.65 21.80 12.82
C ILE A 271 -10.82 20.30 13.07
N ARG A 272 -11.87 19.95 13.84
CA ARG A 272 -12.22 18.57 14.09
C ARG A 272 -12.56 17.78 12.81
N ALA A 273 -13.46 18.31 11.99
CA ALA A 273 -14.04 17.54 10.89
C ALA A 273 -14.74 18.43 9.85
N LEU A 274 -14.92 17.87 8.64
CA LEU A 274 -15.84 18.39 7.64
C LEU A 274 -17.06 17.47 7.54
N LYS A 275 -18.26 18.02 7.61
CA LYS A 275 -19.53 17.31 7.35
C LYS A 275 -19.80 17.29 5.86
N TYR A 276 -20.41 16.22 5.37
CA TYR A 276 -20.80 16.13 3.96
C TYR A 276 -22.26 15.69 3.77
N GLU A 277 -22.88 16.22 2.74
CA GLU A 277 -24.15 15.72 2.20
C GLU A 277 -23.93 15.37 0.72
N PHE A 278 -24.65 14.38 0.19
CA PHE A 278 -24.56 14.06 -1.24
C PHE A 278 -25.67 14.78 -2.00
N ASP A 279 -25.34 15.39 -3.14
CA ASP A 279 -26.26 16.03 -4.08
C ASP A 279 -26.97 15.02 -4.99
N ASP A 280 -27.97 15.46 -5.76
CA ASP A 280 -28.81 14.58 -6.60
C ASP A 280 -28.02 13.80 -7.67
N ASP A 281 -26.87 14.31 -8.09
CA ASP A 281 -25.93 13.66 -9.03
C ASP A 281 -24.91 12.74 -8.33
N GLY A 282 -24.92 12.68 -7.00
CA GLY A 282 -24.05 11.85 -6.19
C GLY A 282 -22.71 12.48 -5.82
N SER A 283 -22.48 13.77 -6.09
CA SER A 283 -21.30 14.48 -5.56
C SER A 283 -21.48 14.87 -4.09
N PRO A 284 -20.42 14.84 -3.26
CA PRO A 284 -20.49 15.38 -1.92
C PRO A 284 -20.34 16.91 -1.93
N THR A 285 -21.16 17.59 -1.14
CA THR A 285 -20.98 18.98 -0.72
C THR A 285 -20.50 19.01 0.73
N TRP A 286 -19.45 19.78 1.01
CA TRP A 286 -18.79 19.83 2.31
C TRP A 286 -19.19 21.06 3.12
N SER A 287 -19.12 20.93 4.44
CA SER A 287 -19.37 22.03 5.37
C SER A 287 -18.56 21.86 6.65
N ARG A 288 -18.13 22.97 7.23
CA ARG A 288 -17.37 22.99 8.48
C ARG A 288 -18.17 22.38 9.63
N ASP A 289 -17.53 21.54 10.45
CA ASP A 289 -18.04 21.20 11.77
C ASP A 289 -17.63 22.27 12.78
N GLU A 290 -18.61 22.88 13.46
CA GLU A 290 -18.39 23.90 14.49
C GLU A 290 -18.07 23.28 15.88
N SER A 291 -18.17 21.95 16.02
CA SER A 291 -17.85 21.28 17.29
C SER A 291 -16.35 21.11 17.49
N GLN A 292 -15.89 21.33 18.71
CA GLN A 292 -14.53 21.01 19.13
C GLN A 292 -14.49 19.65 19.82
N GLU A 293 -13.61 18.77 19.33
CA GLU A 293 -13.21 17.54 20.02
C GLU A 293 -11.69 17.40 19.88
N TRP A 294 -10.96 17.71 20.96
CA TRP A 294 -9.50 17.85 20.99
C TRP A 294 -8.72 16.67 20.38
N ARG A 295 -9.27 15.46 20.46
CA ARG A 295 -8.67 14.23 19.92
C ARG A 295 -8.41 14.22 18.41
N TYR A 296 -9.16 15.00 17.63
CA TYR A 296 -9.11 14.93 16.17
C TYR A 296 -7.86 15.64 15.63
N ALA A 297 -7.67 16.89 16.05
CA ALA A 297 -6.56 17.72 15.63
C ALA A 297 -5.22 17.15 16.13
N THR A 298 -5.16 16.57 17.33
CA THR A 298 -3.91 15.99 17.85
C THR A 298 -3.46 14.75 17.08
N MET A 299 -4.38 13.88 16.64
CA MET A 299 -4.04 12.79 15.72
C MET A 299 -3.66 13.28 14.32
N ALA A 300 -4.32 14.33 13.82
CA ALA A 300 -3.92 14.96 12.56
C ALA A 300 -2.47 15.45 12.64
N MET A 301 -2.12 16.12 13.73
CA MET A 301 -0.77 16.61 13.96
C MET A 301 0.27 15.52 14.20
N MET A 302 -0.10 14.42 14.84
CA MET A 302 0.76 13.24 14.90
C MET A 302 1.11 12.73 13.49
N GLY A 303 0.13 12.63 12.58
CA GLY A 303 0.35 12.24 11.19
C GLY A 303 1.20 13.25 10.40
N VAL A 304 0.91 14.55 10.55
CA VAL A 304 1.71 15.63 9.93
C VAL A 304 3.15 15.60 10.41
N MET A 305 3.38 15.42 11.71
CA MET A 305 4.73 15.37 12.25
C MET A 305 5.46 14.08 11.90
N ASN A 306 4.75 12.96 11.76
CA ASN A 306 5.32 11.73 11.22
C ASN A 306 5.84 11.96 9.78
N TRP A 307 5.01 12.52 8.90
CA TRP A 307 5.43 12.96 7.56
C TRP A 307 6.62 13.92 7.63
N ARG A 308 6.51 14.99 8.41
CA ARG A 308 7.52 16.06 8.45
C ARG A 308 8.88 15.58 8.97
N SER A 309 8.89 14.56 9.84
CA SER A 309 10.10 13.96 10.40
C SER A 309 10.68 12.82 9.57
N SER A 310 9.98 12.36 8.54
CA SER A 310 10.44 11.29 7.65
C SER A 310 11.32 11.83 6.50
N PRO A 311 12.00 10.94 5.74
CA PRO A 311 12.79 11.32 4.57
C PRO A 311 11.99 11.98 3.43
N VAL A 312 10.66 11.74 3.36
CA VAL A 312 9.78 12.32 2.34
C VAL A 312 9.14 13.65 2.80
N GLY A 313 9.43 14.09 4.01
CA GLY A 313 8.97 15.36 4.58
C GLY A 313 9.61 16.60 3.94
N THR A 314 8.82 17.67 3.76
CA THR A 314 9.31 18.97 3.28
C THR A 314 8.92 20.12 4.22
N ASP A 315 9.51 21.30 4.06
CA ASP A 315 9.24 22.49 4.88
C ASP A 315 8.02 23.30 4.42
N ALA A 316 7.27 22.82 3.42
CA ALA A 316 6.19 23.56 2.76
C ALA A 316 5.10 24.07 3.73
N TYR A 317 4.83 23.31 4.80
CA TYR A 317 3.79 23.61 5.79
C TYR A 317 4.32 24.05 7.16
N ASP A 318 5.64 24.24 7.30
CA ASP A 318 6.31 24.56 8.57
C ASP A 318 5.75 25.81 9.27
N GLY A 319 5.24 26.78 8.51
CA GLY A 319 4.58 27.96 9.08
C GLY A 319 3.25 27.62 9.78
N LYS A 320 2.40 26.80 9.14
CA LYS A 320 1.11 26.39 9.71
C LYS A 320 1.27 25.37 10.83
N ILE A 321 2.25 24.48 10.72
CA ILE A 321 2.63 23.55 11.79
C ILE A 321 2.97 24.31 13.08
N ARG A 322 3.79 25.37 12.98
CA ARG A 322 4.11 26.20 14.16
C ARG A 322 2.89 26.88 14.74
N ARG A 323 2.00 27.43 13.90
CA ARG A 323 0.74 28.05 14.35
C ARG A 323 -0.16 27.09 15.10
N GLU A 324 -0.28 25.86 14.62
CA GLU A 324 -1.03 24.81 15.31
C GLU A 324 -0.43 24.50 16.69
N PHE A 325 0.90 24.43 16.80
CA PHE A 325 1.56 24.26 18.10
C PHE A 325 1.35 25.46 19.03
N GLU A 326 1.43 26.70 18.52
CA GLU A 326 1.11 27.90 19.29
C GLU A 326 -0.33 27.82 19.85
N PHE A 327 -1.28 27.37 19.03
CA PHE A 327 -2.67 27.14 19.45
C PHE A 327 -2.76 26.09 20.57
N PHE A 328 -2.05 24.96 20.45
CA PHE A 328 -2.03 23.95 21.52
C PHE A 328 -1.33 24.43 22.80
N ASP A 329 -0.21 25.17 22.68
CA ASP A 329 0.53 25.71 23.82
C ASP A 329 -0.36 26.66 24.64
N GLU A 330 -1.13 27.54 23.99
CA GLU A 330 -2.09 28.43 24.66
C GLU A 330 -3.11 27.65 25.53
N HIS A 331 -3.56 26.49 25.06
CA HIS A 331 -4.54 25.66 25.77
C HIS A 331 -3.92 24.66 26.76
N ILE A 332 -2.63 24.32 26.62
CA ILE A 332 -1.86 23.62 27.66
C ILE A 332 -1.63 24.58 28.84
N GLU A 333 -1.18 25.80 28.55
CA GLU A 333 -0.90 26.82 29.57
C GLU A 333 -2.16 27.24 30.35
N SER A 334 -3.32 27.25 29.70
CA SER A 334 -4.60 27.54 30.35
C SER A 334 -5.10 26.42 31.27
N GLY A 335 -4.55 25.20 31.13
CA GLY A 335 -5.00 23.99 31.82
C GLY A 335 -6.23 23.32 31.19
N GLU A 336 -6.80 23.90 30.13
CA GLU A 336 -7.97 23.33 29.44
C GLU A 336 -7.68 21.96 28.84
N LEU A 337 -6.54 21.82 28.15
CA LEU A 337 -6.20 20.56 27.49
C LEU A 337 -5.97 19.40 28.46
N PRO A 338 -5.12 19.53 29.49
CA PRO A 338 -4.96 18.46 30.48
C PRO A 338 -6.27 18.06 31.18
N GLU A 339 -7.23 18.96 31.36
CA GLU A 339 -8.49 18.63 32.04
C GLU A 339 -9.54 18.01 31.09
N ALA A 340 -9.56 18.42 29.83
CA ALA A 340 -10.59 18.02 28.86
C ALA A 340 -10.15 16.91 27.90
N MET A 341 -8.84 16.68 27.74
CA MET A 341 -8.30 15.78 26.73
C MET A 341 -8.16 14.34 27.26
N PRO A 342 -8.78 13.35 26.60
CA PRO A 342 -8.61 11.94 26.96
C PRO A 342 -7.24 11.42 26.53
N SER A 343 -6.82 10.25 27.04
CA SER A 343 -5.51 9.63 26.75
C SER A 343 -5.23 9.47 25.25
N TYR A 344 -6.26 9.15 24.46
CA TYR A 344 -6.16 9.04 23.00
C TYR A 344 -6.03 10.39 22.26
N GLY A 345 -6.15 11.52 22.94
CA GLY A 345 -5.75 12.84 22.43
C GLY A 345 -4.37 13.27 22.93
N VAL A 346 -4.07 12.96 24.21
CA VAL A 346 -2.81 13.33 24.89
C VAL A 346 -1.62 12.62 24.24
N GLY A 347 -1.74 11.32 24.00
CA GLY A 347 -0.69 10.51 23.39
C GLY A 347 -0.23 11.00 22.02
N PRO A 348 -1.15 11.23 21.06
CA PRO A 348 -0.81 11.78 19.75
C PRO A 348 -0.16 13.17 19.83
N LEU A 349 -0.64 14.05 20.71
CA LEU A 349 -0.05 15.38 20.88
C LEU A 349 1.36 15.30 21.48
N LEU A 350 1.55 14.44 22.48
CA LEU A 350 2.85 14.13 23.06
C LEU A 350 3.84 13.65 21.99
N ALA A 351 3.42 12.73 21.12
CA ALA A 351 4.22 12.27 19.99
C ALA A 351 4.58 13.43 19.04
N ALA A 352 3.60 14.27 18.70
CA ALA A 352 3.79 15.41 17.80
C ALA A 352 4.83 16.40 18.34
N TYR A 353 4.74 16.79 19.62
CA TYR A 353 5.74 17.66 20.25
C TYR A 353 7.13 17.02 20.33
N ALA A 354 7.22 15.74 20.66
CA ALA A 354 8.50 15.02 20.72
C ALA A 354 9.17 14.95 19.33
N MET A 355 8.40 14.74 18.26
CA MET A 355 8.88 14.81 16.89
C MET A 355 9.28 16.25 16.50
N ALA A 356 8.49 17.26 16.88
CA ALA A 356 8.78 18.67 16.61
C ALA A 356 10.10 19.12 17.23
N ALA A 357 10.42 18.65 18.44
CA ALA A 357 11.70 18.91 19.09
C ALA A 357 12.93 18.38 18.33
N ARG A 358 12.76 17.43 17.40
CA ARG A 358 13.81 16.94 16.50
C ARG A 358 13.84 17.71 15.18
N VAL A 359 12.67 18.05 14.64
CA VAL A 359 12.55 18.77 13.35
C VAL A 359 12.95 20.24 13.48
N PHE A 360 12.52 20.91 14.54
CA PHE A 360 12.70 22.33 14.77
C PHE A 360 13.75 22.59 15.85
N GLU A 361 15.02 22.25 15.57
CA GLU A 361 16.11 22.29 16.55
C GLU A 361 16.27 23.66 17.25
N GLY A 362 15.90 24.76 16.59
CA GLY A 362 15.95 26.11 17.17
C GLY A 362 14.96 26.37 18.31
N GLU A 363 13.89 25.57 18.38
CA GLU A 363 12.77 25.67 19.34
C GLU A 363 12.65 24.37 20.15
N ARG A 364 13.70 23.54 20.14
CA ARG A 364 13.71 22.19 20.73
C ARG A 364 13.30 22.19 22.20
N ASP A 365 13.86 23.08 23.01
CA ASP A 365 13.62 23.09 24.45
C ASP A 365 12.17 23.46 24.79
N ASP A 366 11.54 24.32 23.98
CA ASP A 366 10.14 24.73 24.15
C ASP A 366 9.21 23.56 23.83
N TYR A 367 9.42 22.87 22.71
CA TYR A 367 8.64 21.68 22.35
C TYR A 367 8.81 20.53 23.36
N LEU A 368 10.03 20.32 23.88
CA LEU A 368 10.25 19.33 24.94
C LEU A 368 9.58 19.72 26.26
N ALA A 369 9.42 21.01 26.55
CA ALA A 369 8.70 21.45 27.74
C ALA A 369 7.22 21.06 27.64
N SER A 370 6.55 21.38 26.52
CA SER A 370 5.15 20.98 26.28
C SER A 370 4.96 19.47 26.26
N ALA A 371 5.89 18.72 25.64
CA ALA A 371 5.89 17.25 25.68
C ALA A 371 5.98 16.71 27.12
N ARG A 372 6.88 17.26 27.95
CA ARG A 372 7.01 16.83 29.35
C ARG A 372 5.76 17.13 30.16
N THR A 373 5.11 18.27 29.95
CA THR A 373 3.83 18.59 30.62
C THR A 373 2.74 17.59 30.27
N LEU A 374 2.61 17.21 28.99
CA LEU A 374 1.66 16.19 28.56
C LEU A 374 2.00 14.81 29.13
N PHE A 375 3.29 14.47 29.19
CA PHE A 375 3.76 13.22 29.80
C PHE A 375 3.49 13.17 31.31
N GLU A 376 3.73 14.26 32.04
CA GLU A 376 3.44 14.34 33.48
C GLU A 376 1.96 14.07 33.75
N HIS A 377 1.07 14.64 32.94
CA HIS A 377 -0.35 14.34 33.01
C HIS A 377 -0.64 12.86 32.72
N ALA A 378 -0.08 12.29 31.63
CA ALA A 378 -0.27 10.89 31.29
C ALA A 378 0.24 9.92 32.38
N ASP A 379 1.41 10.19 32.96
CA ASP A 379 2.01 9.39 34.05
C ASP A 379 1.11 9.35 35.29
N GLU A 380 0.39 10.45 35.57
CA GLU A 380 -0.54 10.57 36.68
C GLU A 380 -1.91 9.90 36.43
N THR A 381 -2.39 9.87 35.18
CA THR A 381 -3.77 9.47 34.87
C THR A 381 -3.91 8.12 34.18
N VAL A 382 -2.86 7.59 33.55
CA VAL A 382 -2.95 6.38 32.72
C VAL A 382 -2.63 5.12 33.52
N GLU A 383 -3.63 4.24 33.64
CA GLU A 383 -3.55 2.90 34.26
C GLU A 383 -3.53 1.76 33.22
N PHE A 384 -3.46 2.14 31.95
CA PHE A 384 -3.52 1.29 30.76
C PHE A 384 -4.80 0.45 30.61
N ASP A 385 -5.75 0.46 31.53
CA ASP A 385 -6.98 -0.37 31.55
C ASP A 385 -7.96 -0.04 30.42
N HIS A 386 -7.68 1.04 29.67
CA HIS A 386 -8.38 1.44 28.47
C HIS A 386 -7.51 1.24 27.23
N ALA A 387 -8.08 0.69 26.16
CA ALA A 387 -7.34 0.45 24.91
C ALA A 387 -6.80 1.73 24.25
N GLU A 388 -7.43 2.86 24.56
CA GLU A 388 -7.05 4.18 24.12
C GLU A 388 -5.78 4.71 24.82
N ASP A 389 -5.45 4.18 26.01
CA ASP A 389 -4.24 4.52 26.76
C ASP A 389 -2.97 4.04 26.06
N SER A 390 -3.08 3.04 25.18
CA SER A 390 -1.99 2.63 24.31
C SER A 390 -1.41 3.80 23.53
N LEU A 391 -2.21 4.81 23.16
CA LEU A 391 -1.69 5.98 22.46
C LEU A 391 -0.83 6.87 23.37
N ALA A 392 -1.08 6.89 24.69
CA ALA A 392 -0.19 7.55 25.63
C ALA A 392 1.17 6.83 25.73
N LEU A 393 1.17 5.49 25.70
CA LEU A 393 2.40 4.71 25.53
C LEU A 393 3.10 5.09 24.22
N TYR A 394 2.36 5.15 23.10
CA TYR A 394 2.91 5.56 21.81
C TYR A 394 3.60 6.93 21.89
N GLY A 395 2.95 7.95 22.45
CA GLY A 395 3.56 9.28 22.64
C GLY A 395 4.81 9.24 23.52
N ALA A 396 4.78 8.48 24.62
CA ALA A 396 5.91 8.35 25.53
C ALA A 396 7.14 7.72 24.85
N THR A 397 6.96 6.83 23.87
CA THR A 397 8.11 6.25 23.13
C THR A 397 8.87 7.30 22.31
N TYR A 398 8.18 8.26 21.69
CA TYR A 398 8.84 9.36 20.98
C TYR A 398 9.54 10.32 21.94
N LEU A 399 8.93 10.58 23.11
CA LEU A 399 9.59 11.37 24.15
C LEU A 399 10.85 10.66 24.66
N LEU A 400 10.81 9.34 24.84
CA LEU A 400 11.95 8.54 25.26
C LEU A 400 13.09 8.62 24.23
N GLU A 401 12.81 8.53 22.94
CA GLU A 401 13.85 8.75 21.93
C GLU A 401 14.41 10.16 21.94
N ALA A 402 13.56 11.16 22.17
CA ALA A 402 13.99 12.56 22.22
C ALA A 402 14.81 12.87 23.47
N VAL A 403 14.59 12.14 24.57
CA VAL A 403 15.27 12.28 25.88
C VAL A 403 15.58 10.88 26.48
N PRO A 404 16.57 10.14 25.93
CA PRO A 404 16.82 8.73 26.30
C PRO A 404 17.26 8.53 27.76
N GLU A 405 17.75 9.57 28.41
CA GLU A 405 18.18 9.54 29.81
C GLU A 405 17.04 9.73 30.84
N ASP A 406 15.80 9.95 30.40
CA ASP A 406 14.66 10.14 31.31
C ASP A 406 14.15 8.80 31.86
N GLU A 407 14.69 8.38 33.00
CA GLU A 407 14.33 7.14 33.69
C GLU A 407 12.83 7.03 34.01
N ARG A 408 12.10 8.16 34.14
CA ARG A 408 10.64 8.12 34.38
C ARG A 408 9.89 7.72 33.11
N VAL A 409 10.29 8.27 31.97
CA VAL A 409 9.68 7.94 30.67
C VAL A 409 9.98 6.49 30.31
N GLU A 410 11.22 6.04 30.51
CA GLU A 410 11.61 4.63 30.33
C GLU A 410 10.76 3.69 31.20
N ALA A 411 10.60 4.00 32.48
CA ALA A 411 9.77 3.21 33.39
C ALA A 411 8.29 3.18 33.00
N PHE A 412 7.76 4.28 32.48
CA PHE A 412 6.38 4.35 31.97
C PHE A 412 6.20 3.47 30.72
N VAL A 413 7.14 3.52 29.77
CA VAL A 413 7.12 2.68 28.56
C VAL A 413 7.21 1.20 28.92
N ASP A 414 8.12 0.85 29.84
CA ASP A 414 8.28 -0.51 30.35
C ASP A 414 7.04 -1.04 31.06
N ARG A 415 6.40 -0.20 31.87
CA ARG A 415 5.12 -0.51 32.52
C ARG A 415 4.04 -0.77 31.46
N GLY A 416 3.89 0.13 30.49
CA GLY A 416 2.87 0.03 29.45
C GLY A 416 3.02 -1.24 28.62
N LEU A 417 4.24 -1.56 28.17
CA LEU A 417 4.53 -2.82 27.46
C LEU A 417 4.08 -4.05 28.26
N TRP A 418 4.45 -4.11 29.54
CA TRP A 418 4.10 -5.23 30.40
C TRP A 418 2.59 -5.31 30.68
N GLU A 419 1.94 -4.21 31.07
CA GLU A 419 0.52 -4.20 31.45
C GLU A 419 -0.41 -4.49 30.26
N ILE A 420 -0.07 -4.02 29.06
CA ILE A 420 -0.83 -4.31 27.84
C ILE A 420 -0.65 -5.79 27.45
N SER A 421 0.59 -6.30 27.48
CA SER A 421 0.89 -7.70 27.15
C SER A 421 0.30 -8.69 28.16
N ASP A 422 0.21 -8.35 29.45
CA ASP A 422 -0.38 -9.23 30.47
C ASP A 422 -1.90 -9.43 30.26
N ARG A 423 -2.54 -8.59 29.45
CA ARG A 423 -4.00 -8.61 29.20
C ARG A 423 -4.42 -9.32 27.92
N ARG A 424 -3.53 -10.13 27.35
CA ARG A 424 -3.80 -10.92 26.14
C ARG A 424 -4.90 -11.95 26.40
N THR A 425 -5.88 -12.04 25.50
CA THR A 425 -6.94 -13.05 25.54
C THR A 425 -6.44 -14.41 25.01
N ALA A 426 -7.26 -15.45 25.16
CA ALA A 426 -6.92 -16.78 24.66
C ALA A 426 -6.81 -16.85 23.12
N GLU A 427 -7.50 -15.93 22.43
CA GLU A 427 -7.44 -15.75 20.98
C GLU A 427 -6.23 -14.92 20.52
N GLY A 428 -5.41 -14.45 21.45
CA GLY A 428 -4.27 -13.60 21.13
C GLY A 428 -4.70 -12.18 20.71
N LEU A 429 -5.68 -11.59 21.39
CA LEU A 429 -6.05 -10.17 21.25
C LEU A 429 -5.79 -9.41 22.55
N TYR A 430 -5.69 -8.08 22.52
CA TYR A 430 -5.57 -7.27 23.73
C TYR A 430 -6.95 -7.06 24.39
N GLY A 431 -7.09 -7.45 25.66
CA GLY A 431 -8.30 -7.28 26.46
C GLY A 431 -8.27 -6.00 27.31
N PHE A 432 -9.35 -5.22 27.30
CA PHE A 432 -9.49 -4.00 28.09
C PHE A 432 -10.87 -3.93 28.78
N ASP A 433 -10.97 -3.21 29.90
CA ASP A 433 -12.14 -3.22 30.79
C ASP A 433 -13.30 -2.33 30.30
N ASN A 434 -13.06 -1.45 29.32
CA ASN A 434 -14.02 -0.42 28.91
C ASN A 434 -14.97 -0.85 27.76
N HIS A 435 -16.27 -0.60 27.92
CA HIS A 435 -17.32 -0.91 26.94
C HIS A 435 -17.45 0.04 25.74
N THR A 436 -16.80 1.22 25.73
CA THR A 436 -16.75 2.09 24.54
C THR A 436 -15.90 1.47 23.42
N THR A 437 -15.05 0.51 23.77
CA THR A 437 -13.99 -0.08 22.95
C THR A 437 -14.37 -1.37 22.22
N ARG A 438 -15.67 -1.61 21.96
CA ARG A 438 -16.16 -2.75 21.12
C ARG A 438 -15.65 -2.76 19.68
N ARG A 439 -14.79 -1.79 19.33
CA ARG A 439 -14.25 -1.54 18.00
C ARG A 439 -12.85 -2.11 17.97
N HIS A 440 -12.63 -3.05 17.05
CA HIS A 440 -11.32 -3.65 16.86
C HIS A 440 -10.26 -2.58 16.50
N GLN A 441 -10.66 -1.36 16.08
CA GLN A 441 -9.78 -0.20 15.84
C GLN A 441 -8.73 -0.05 16.94
N ASN A 442 -9.10 -0.31 18.19
CA ASN A 442 -8.19 -0.12 19.32
C ASN A 442 -7.11 -1.21 19.41
N GLN A 443 -7.30 -2.35 18.76
CA GLN A 443 -6.24 -3.35 18.58
C GLN A 443 -5.10 -2.76 17.75
N MET A 444 -5.40 -1.98 16.71
CA MET A 444 -4.37 -1.35 15.87
C MET A 444 -3.60 -0.28 16.61
N TYR A 445 -4.27 0.63 17.33
CA TYR A 445 -3.57 1.60 18.17
C TYR A 445 -2.66 0.94 19.20
N THR A 446 -3.11 -0.19 19.76
CA THR A 446 -2.29 -0.98 20.68
C THR A 446 -1.10 -1.62 19.96
N CYS A 447 -1.28 -2.17 18.76
CA CYS A 447 -0.17 -2.65 17.94
C CYS A 447 0.84 -1.54 17.63
N TRP A 448 0.40 -0.32 17.29
CA TRP A 448 1.31 0.80 17.04
C TRP A 448 2.16 1.09 18.28
N ALA A 449 1.52 1.21 19.43
CA ALA A 449 2.18 1.52 20.69
C ALA A 449 3.17 0.43 21.13
N VAL A 450 2.74 -0.83 21.09
CA VAL A 450 3.57 -1.97 21.50
C VAL A 450 4.74 -2.15 20.53
N ALA A 451 4.50 -2.15 19.22
CA ALA A 451 5.56 -2.29 18.22
C ALA A 451 6.56 -1.13 18.32
N ARG A 452 6.08 0.11 18.44
CA ARG A 452 6.97 1.26 18.63
C ARG A 452 7.77 1.19 19.93
N ALA A 453 7.16 0.76 21.02
CA ALA A 453 7.87 0.56 22.28
C ALA A 453 8.92 -0.56 22.19
N ILE A 454 8.64 -1.63 21.44
CA ILE A 454 9.63 -2.68 21.14
C ILE A 454 10.81 -2.09 20.36
N GLU A 455 10.55 -1.30 19.32
CA GLU A 455 11.58 -0.66 18.50
C GLU A 455 12.53 0.20 19.36
N VAL A 456 11.97 1.08 20.20
CA VAL A 456 12.77 2.01 21.02
C VAL A 456 13.52 1.31 22.15
N THR A 457 12.93 0.27 22.76
CA THR A 457 13.53 -0.43 23.92
C THR A 457 14.36 -1.66 23.55
N GLY A 458 14.23 -2.17 22.33
CA GLY A 458 14.82 -3.43 21.88
C GLY A 458 14.21 -4.69 22.50
N LYS A 459 13.03 -4.60 23.15
CA LYS A 459 12.38 -5.71 23.85
C LYS A 459 11.57 -6.60 22.91
N THR A 460 12.24 -7.22 21.95
CA THR A 460 11.61 -8.06 20.89
C THR A 460 10.83 -9.27 21.40
N GLY A 461 10.93 -9.62 22.69
CA GLY A 461 10.13 -10.69 23.31
C GLY A 461 8.61 -10.46 23.28
N TYR A 462 8.16 -9.22 23.06
CA TYR A 462 6.73 -8.88 22.91
C TYR A 462 6.24 -8.89 21.46
N LEU A 463 7.13 -9.11 20.49
CA LEU A 463 6.78 -8.99 19.07
C LEU A 463 5.73 -10.02 18.63
N GLY A 464 5.78 -11.23 19.20
CA GLY A 464 4.76 -12.26 18.98
C GLY A 464 3.35 -11.84 19.40
N ASP A 465 3.20 -10.94 20.37
CA ASP A 465 1.89 -10.41 20.74
C ASP A 465 1.29 -9.54 19.64
N VAL A 466 2.13 -8.79 18.92
CA VAL A 466 1.71 -7.97 17.77
C VAL A 466 1.36 -8.87 16.58
N GLU A 467 2.20 -9.85 16.29
CA GLU A 467 2.00 -10.83 15.20
C GLU A 467 0.66 -11.55 15.32
N ASP A 468 0.35 -12.08 16.51
CA ASP A 468 -0.92 -12.77 16.77
C ASP A 468 -2.15 -11.87 16.47
N VAL A 469 -2.08 -10.56 16.77
CA VAL A 469 -3.18 -9.63 16.47
C VAL A 469 -3.28 -9.36 14.99
N LEU A 470 -2.15 -9.12 14.32
CA LEU A 470 -2.12 -8.90 12.87
C LEU A 470 -2.64 -10.12 12.12
N ASP A 471 -2.22 -11.32 12.54
CA ASP A 471 -2.69 -12.61 12.02
C ASP A 471 -4.18 -12.77 12.20
N TYR A 472 -4.67 -12.60 13.43
CA TYR A 472 -6.10 -12.69 13.70
C TYR A 472 -6.88 -11.70 12.82
N THR A 473 -6.37 -10.48 12.68
CA THR A 473 -7.00 -9.42 11.90
C THR A 473 -7.07 -9.80 10.42
N VAL A 474 -5.97 -10.25 9.82
CA VAL A 474 -5.95 -10.67 8.42
C VAL A 474 -6.86 -11.89 8.21
N GLU A 475 -6.71 -12.93 9.02
CA GLU A 475 -7.40 -14.21 8.83
C GLU A 475 -8.90 -14.13 9.10
N ASN A 476 -9.33 -13.31 10.07
CA ASN A 476 -10.71 -13.30 10.56
C ASN A 476 -11.47 -12.01 10.23
N ARG A 477 -10.78 -10.90 9.92
CA ARG A 477 -11.41 -9.60 9.70
C ARG A 477 -11.26 -9.07 8.29
N MET A 478 -10.21 -9.41 7.56
CA MET A 478 -10.05 -8.97 6.19
C MET A 478 -10.99 -9.73 5.26
N ARG A 479 -11.81 -9.01 4.50
CA ARG A 479 -12.65 -9.56 3.44
C ARG A 479 -11.84 -9.85 2.19
N GLU A 480 -12.41 -10.58 1.24
CA GLU A 480 -11.79 -10.84 -0.06
C GLU A 480 -11.43 -9.54 -0.80
N ASP A 481 -12.30 -8.53 -0.73
CA ASP A 481 -12.12 -7.19 -1.32
C ASP A 481 -11.09 -6.30 -0.60
N GLY A 482 -10.44 -6.81 0.45
CA GLY A 482 -9.42 -6.10 1.24
C GLY A 482 -9.97 -5.29 2.41
N ALA A 483 -11.29 -5.07 2.48
CA ALA A 483 -11.86 -4.30 3.58
C ALA A 483 -11.88 -5.09 4.88
N PHE A 484 -11.45 -4.47 5.95
CA PHE A 484 -11.59 -5.05 7.28
C PHE A 484 -12.95 -4.79 7.96
N VAL A 485 -13.46 -5.81 8.65
CA VAL A 485 -14.68 -5.75 9.48
C VAL A 485 -14.33 -5.66 10.96
N TRP A 486 -14.29 -4.44 11.51
CA TRP A 486 -13.80 -4.17 12.87
C TRP A 486 -14.90 -4.12 13.94
N GLU A 487 -16.13 -4.55 13.65
CA GLU A 487 -17.22 -4.58 14.64
C GLU A 487 -17.80 -5.98 14.81
N ASP A 488 -17.85 -6.46 16.05
CA ASP A 488 -18.37 -7.78 16.39
C ASP A 488 -19.84 -7.79 16.75
N TRP A 489 -20.59 -8.72 16.17
CA TRP A 489 -21.96 -9.02 16.59
C TRP A 489 -22.20 -10.48 16.95
N PRO A 490 -22.73 -10.75 18.15
CA PRO A 490 -23.30 -12.06 18.46
C PRO A 490 -24.39 -12.43 17.45
N LEU A 491 -24.39 -13.68 16.98
CA LEU A 491 -25.29 -14.19 15.93
C LEU A 491 -26.78 -13.85 16.16
N HIS A 492 -27.24 -13.88 17.41
CA HIS A 492 -28.64 -13.57 17.76
C HIS A 492 -29.01 -12.11 17.46
N ALA A 493 -28.07 -11.20 17.67
CA ALA A 493 -28.24 -9.79 17.45
C ALA A 493 -28.26 -9.53 15.93
N ARG A 494 -27.39 -10.20 15.16
CA ARG A 494 -27.38 -10.14 13.68
C ARG A 494 -28.70 -10.59 13.07
N LEU A 495 -29.26 -11.71 13.53
CA LEU A 495 -30.55 -12.22 13.07
C LEU A 495 -31.72 -11.26 13.35
N TYR A 496 -31.76 -10.66 14.54
CA TYR A 496 -32.78 -9.67 14.90
C TYR A 496 -32.60 -8.35 14.13
N GLY A 497 -31.35 -7.93 13.96
CA GLY A 497 -30.95 -6.74 13.20
C GLY A 497 -31.30 -6.85 11.72
N GLU A 498 -31.01 -7.99 11.08
CA GLU A 498 -31.38 -8.26 9.69
C GLU A 498 -32.90 -8.24 9.51
N ALA A 499 -33.65 -8.90 10.40
CA ALA A 499 -35.11 -8.87 10.37
C ALA A 499 -35.67 -7.44 10.55
N ARG A 500 -35.06 -6.63 11.41
CA ARG A 500 -35.43 -5.23 11.63
C ARG A 500 -35.05 -4.34 10.45
N SER A 501 -33.87 -4.52 9.85
CA SER A 501 -33.42 -3.77 8.67
C SER A 501 -34.32 -4.00 7.44
N LYS A 502 -34.99 -5.15 7.34
CA LYS A 502 -36.02 -5.38 6.32
C LYS A 502 -37.34 -4.65 6.61
N LEU A 503 -37.56 -4.22 7.85
CA LEU A 503 -38.76 -3.53 8.33
C LEU A 503 -38.54 -2.03 8.58
N THR A 504 -37.29 -1.56 8.54
CA THR A 504 -36.88 -0.17 8.78
C THR A 504 -35.92 0.29 7.70
N THR A 505 -35.89 1.57 7.35
CA THR A 505 -34.93 2.12 6.38
C THR A 505 -33.52 2.32 6.96
N GLY A 506 -33.12 1.57 8.00
CA GLY A 506 -31.82 1.74 8.64
C GLY A 506 -30.82 0.71 8.13
N THR A 507 -29.73 1.17 7.51
CA THR A 507 -28.54 0.32 7.30
C THR A 507 -27.91 0.04 8.67
N PRO A 508 -27.80 -1.22 9.09
CA PRO A 508 -27.16 -1.52 10.36
C PRO A 508 -25.66 -1.20 10.33
N TYR A 509 -25.13 -0.78 11.47
CA TYR A 509 -23.79 -0.21 11.55
C TYR A 509 -22.65 -1.19 11.17
N TRP A 510 -22.85 -2.50 11.38
CA TRP A 510 -21.93 -3.56 10.93
C TRP A 510 -21.87 -3.74 9.41
N HIS A 511 -22.71 -3.03 8.64
CA HIS A 511 -22.57 -2.95 7.19
C HIS A 511 -21.60 -1.85 6.77
N TYR A 512 -21.13 -0.98 7.66
CA TYR A 512 -20.16 0.04 7.30
C TYR A 512 -18.74 -0.51 7.34
N LEU A 513 -18.01 -0.22 6.27
CA LEU A 513 -16.59 -0.43 6.10
C LEU A 513 -15.96 0.96 6.05
N TYR A 514 -14.92 1.18 6.83
CA TYR A 514 -14.29 2.49 6.98
C TYR A 514 -12.93 2.51 6.31
N GLU A 515 -12.54 3.67 5.81
CA GLU A 515 -11.21 3.88 5.27
C GLU A 515 -10.14 3.95 6.36
N CYS A 516 -10.41 4.64 7.47
CA CYS A 516 -9.44 4.78 8.56
C CYS A 516 -8.97 3.41 9.09
N HIS A 517 -9.87 2.43 9.13
CA HIS A 517 -9.58 1.04 9.44
C HIS A 517 -8.48 0.40 8.56
N GLN A 518 -8.42 0.74 7.27
CA GLN A 518 -7.39 0.24 6.37
C GLN A 518 -6.05 0.89 6.71
N THR A 519 -6.03 2.23 6.81
CA THR A 519 -4.81 2.99 7.15
C THR A 519 -4.27 2.59 8.52
N PHE A 520 -5.14 2.23 9.47
CA PHE A 520 -4.70 1.80 10.79
C PHE A 520 -3.94 0.48 10.78
N PHE A 521 -4.37 -0.45 9.93
CA PHE A 521 -3.67 -1.69 9.72
C PHE A 521 -2.30 -1.44 9.06
N VAL A 522 -2.24 -0.60 8.04
CA VAL A 522 -0.97 -0.24 7.37
C VAL A 522 0.02 0.35 8.36
N ASN A 523 -0.42 1.29 9.18
CA ASN A 523 0.40 1.88 10.24
C ASN A 523 0.88 0.84 11.27
N ALA A 524 0.06 -0.16 11.58
CA ALA A 524 0.45 -1.23 12.50
C ALA A 524 1.51 -2.16 11.90
N VAL A 525 1.38 -2.51 10.62
CA VAL A 525 2.38 -3.30 9.89
C VAL A 525 3.70 -2.54 9.78
N ALA A 526 3.65 -1.24 9.45
CA ALA A 526 4.85 -0.39 9.39
C ALA A 526 5.62 -0.39 10.72
N HIS A 527 4.93 -0.15 11.83
CA HIS A 527 5.57 -0.20 13.15
C HIS A 527 6.06 -1.61 13.51
N TYR A 528 5.34 -2.66 13.11
CA TYR A 528 5.77 -4.05 13.31
C TYR A 528 7.09 -4.35 12.58
N TYR A 529 7.22 -3.94 11.33
CA TYR A 529 8.46 -4.08 10.56
C TYR A 529 9.61 -3.27 11.15
N ALA A 530 9.36 -2.00 11.51
CA ALA A 530 10.35 -1.16 12.17
C ALA A 530 10.86 -1.77 13.50
N ALA A 531 10.00 -2.49 14.21
CA ALA A 531 10.35 -3.21 15.44
C ALA A 531 11.16 -4.51 15.22
N GLY A 532 11.42 -4.89 13.97
CA GLY A 532 12.14 -6.11 13.59
C GLY A 532 11.22 -7.31 13.29
N GLY A 533 9.97 -7.07 12.93
CA GLY A 533 9.03 -8.08 12.45
C GLY A 533 9.52 -8.79 11.19
N GLU A 534 9.41 -10.12 11.15
CA GLU A 534 9.85 -10.94 10.01
C GLU A 534 8.68 -11.56 9.21
N LYS A 535 7.46 -11.52 9.74
CA LYS A 535 6.29 -12.10 9.07
C LYS A 535 5.75 -11.17 8.00
N GLU A 536 5.55 -11.72 6.81
CA GLU A 536 5.19 -10.94 5.63
C GLU A 536 3.69 -10.57 5.56
N TYR A 537 3.40 -9.26 5.51
CA TYR A 537 2.07 -8.65 5.43
C TYR A 537 1.91 -7.68 4.25
N THR A 538 2.90 -7.49 3.36
CA THR A 538 2.84 -6.52 2.26
C THR A 538 1.66 -6.77 1.32
N ARG A 539 1.32 -8.04 1.08
CA ARG A 539 0.12 -8.42 0.33
C ARG A 539 -1.16 -7.87 0.98
N ASP A 540 -1.27 -7.99 2.30
CA ASP A 540 -2.44 -7.56 3.04
C ASP A 540 -2.52 -6.03 3.09
N VAL A 541 -1.37 -5.35 3.22
CA VAL A 541 -1.27 -3.88 3.08
C VAL A 541 -1.77 -3.44 1.71
N ARG A 542 -1.30 -4.07 0.63
CA ARG A 542 -1.76 -3.75 -0.73
C ARG A 542 -3.28 -3.91 -0.86
N ARG A 543 -3.85 -5.00 -0.32
CA ARG A 543 -5.31 -5.23 -0.38
C ARG A 543 -6.09 -4.17 0.40
N ALA A 544 -5.59 -3.79 1.58
CA ALA A 544 -6.19 -2.74 2.39
C ALA A 544 -6.16 -1.37 1.68
N MET A 545 -5.03 -1.01 1.05
CA MET A 545 -4.92 0.22 0.28
C MET A 545 -5.74 0.18 -1.01
N ALA A 546 -5.70 -0.91 -1.77
CA ALA A 546 -6.51 -1.10 -2.98
C ALA A 546 -8.01 -0.93 -2.70
N TRP A 547 -8.48 -1.27 -1.50
CA TRP A 547 -9.87 -1.01 -1.11
C TRP A 547 -10.21 0.48 -1.11
N ILE A 548 -9.32 1.35 -0.64
CA ILE A 548 -9.53 2.81 -0.64
C ILE A 548 -9.68 3.34 -2.07
N PHE A 549 -8.90 2.82 -3.01
CA PHE A 549 -8.80 3.40 -4.34
C PHE A 549 -9.64 2.70 -5.42
N GLU A 550 -10.03 1.44 -5.24
CA GLU A 550 -10.72 0.72 -6.32
C GLU A 550 -11.57 -0.47 -5.87
N THR A 551 -11.05 -1.38 -5.04
CA THR A 551 -11.72 -2.66 -4.76
C THR A 551 -12.89 -2.55 -3.78
N ASN A 552 -13.18 -1.35 -3.27
CA ASN A 552 -14.38 -1.12 -2.48
C ASN A 552 -15.66 -1.40 -3.28
N GLY A 553 -16.77 -1.59 -2.56
CA GLY A 553 -18.06 -1.94 -3.18
C GLY A 553 -18.60 -0.93 -4.19
N THR A 554 -17.98 0.24 -4.35
CA THR A 554 -18.36 1.23 -5.37
C THR A 554 -17.55 1.13 -6.66
N GLY A 555 -16.41 0.42 -6.65
CA GLY A 555 -15.52 0.32 -7.82
C GLY A 555 -14.86 1.64 -8.21
N ARG A 556 -14.72 2.58 -7.27
CA ARG A 556 -14.22 3.94 -7.52
C ARG A 556 -13.20 4.33 -6.45
N ASP A 557 -12.31 5.24 -6.81
CA ASP A 557 -11.40 5.88 -5.88
C ASP A 557 -12.16 6.78 -4.91
N LEU A 558 -12.09 6.45 -3.61
CA LEU A 558 -12.73 7.21 -2.55
C LEU A 558 -12.14 8.62 -2.40
N VAL A 559 -10.88 8.84 -2.80
CA VAL A 559 -10.25 10.17 -2.85
C VAL A 559 -10.89 11.01 -3.94
N GLU A 560 -11.02 10.48 -5.15
CA GLU A 560 -11.69 11.17 -6.26
C GLU A 560 -13.16 11.44 -5.96
N VAL A 561 -13.87 10.49 -5.35
CA VAL A 561 -15.27 10.68 -4.97
C VAL A 561 -15.43 11.79 -3.92
N SER A 562 -14.46 11.97 -3.02
CA SER A 562 -14.48 13.05 -2.04
C SER A 562 -14.36 14.44 -2.66
N ASN A 563 -13.59 14.52 -3.76
CA ASN A 563 -13.16 15.75 -4.40
C ASN A 563 -12.45 16.77 -3.48
N ILE A 564 -11.93 16.34 -2.31
CA ILE A 564 -11.21 17.21 -1.36
C ILE A 564 -9.77 16.75 -1.10
N GLY A 565 -9.29 15.72 -1.80
CA GLY A 565 -7.91 15.22 -1.68
C GLY A 565 -7.68 14.20 -0.56
N VAL A 566 -8.74 13.74 0.12
CA VAL A 566 -8.69 12.67 1.13
C VAL A 566 -9.85 11.71 0.92
N PRO A 567 -9.71 10.41 1.22
CA PRO A 567 -10.74 9.44 0.87
C PRO A 567 -12.05 9.63 1.65
N MET A 568 -13.18 9.35 1.00
CA MET A 568 -14.47 9.22 1.68
C MET A 568 -14.37 8.29 2.89
N ARG A 569 -14.99 8.69 4.00
CA ARG A 569 -14.87 7.99 5.30
C ARG A 569 -15.28 6.53 5.26
N GLN A 570 -16.38 6.22 4.57
CA GLN A 570 -17.01 4.90 4.68
C GLN A 570 -17.82 4.53 3.43
N VAL A 571 -17.88 3.22 3.20
CA VAL A 571 -18.72 2.56 2.20
C VAL A 571 -19.46 1.43 2.89
N THR A 572 -20.71 1.16 2.51
CA THR A 572 -21.41 -0.02 3.01
C THR A 572 -20.95 -1.29 2.29
N THR A 573 -21.16 -2.45 2.91
CA THR A 573 -20.89 -3.78 2.32
C THR A 573 -21.59 -4.05 0.98
N ASP A 574 -22.64 -3.29 0.65
CA ASP A 574 -23.35 -3.31 -0.63
C ASP A 574 -22.97 -2.16 -1.58
N GLY A 575 -21.89 -1.42 -1.29
CA GLY A 575 -21.33 -0.42 -2.20
C GLY A 575 -22.01 0.95 -2.18
N ARG A 576 -22.70 1.32 -1.11
CA ARG A 576 -23.34 2.64 -0.97
C ARG A 576 -22.52 3.56 -0.10
N MET A 577 -22.51 4.85 -0.46
CA MET A 577 -21.92 5.91 0.36
C MET A 577 -23.00 6.83 0.94
N ASP A 578 -24.18 6.87 0.33
CA ASP A 578 -25.26 7.77 0.72
C ASP A 578 -26.06 7.21 1.91
N ASN A 579 -25.83 7.78 3.09
CA ASN A 579 -26.58 7.42 4.30
C ASN A 579 -27.93 8.16 4.38
N ARG A 580 -28.53 8.55 3.26
CA ARG A 580 -29.74 9.42 3.20
C ARG A 580 -30.98 8.85 3.88
N GLN A 581 -30.97 7.59 4.27
CA GLN A 581 -32.12 6.93 4.89
C GLN A 581 -32.32 7.26 6.39
N PHE A 582 -31.48 8.13 6.97
CA PHE A 582 -31.56 8.51 8.38
C PHE A 582 -32.19 9.90 8.58
N THR A 583 -33.47 9.94 8.97
CA THR A 583 -34.15 11.18 9.39
C THR A 583 -34.04 11.45 10.90
N ASN A 584 -33.58 10.49 11.71
CA ASN A 584 -33.38 10.68 13.14
C ASN A 584 -32.15 9.88 13.64
N GLY A 585 -31.06 10.59 13.98
CA GLY A 585 -29.99 10.09 14.86
C GLY A 585 -28.71 9.55 14.23
N TRP A 586 -28.57 9.50 12.90
CA TRP A 586 -27.38 8.95 12.22
C TRP A 586 -26.80 9.86 11.12
N ARG A 587 -27.30 11.10 10.99
CA ARG A 587 -26.57 12.18 10.30
C ARG A 587 -25.18 12.42 10.94
N ASP A 588 -24.99 11.98 12.18
CA ASP A 588 -23.77 12.12 12.99
C ASP A 588 -22.56 11.29 12.50
N GLN A 589 -22.66 10.52 11.40
CA GLN A 589 -21.51 9.81 10.78
C GLN A 589 -21.15 10.33 9.38
N GLN A 590 -21.89 11.31 8.83
CA GLN A 590 -21.55 11.92 7.54
C GLN A 590 -20.57 13.08 7.73
N TYR A 591 -19.36 12.74 8.15
CA TYR A 591 -18.24 13.66 8.27
C TYR A 591 -16.93 12.95 7.90
N LYS A 592 -15.89 13.70 7.57
CA LYS A 592 -14.50 13.22 7.53
C LYS A 592 -13.77 13.84 8.70
N GLY A 593 -13.23 13.02 9.59
CA GLY A 593 -12.50 13.48 10.77
C GLY A 593 -11.04 13.71 10.46
N THR A 594 -10.42 14.74 11.05
CA THR A 594 -8.98 15.00 10.86
C THR A 594 -8.08 13.91 11.46
N TYR A 595 -8.55 13.13 12.44
CA TYR A 595 -7.82 11.93 12.88
C TYR A 595 -7.67 10.88 11.77
N GLU A 596 -8.69 10.73 10.91
CA GLU A 596 -8.65 9.79 9.78
C GLU A 596 -7.66 10.28 8.74
N VAL A 597 -7.63 11.59 8.52
CA VAL A 597 -6.67 12.22 7.61
C VAL A 597 -5.24 12.10 8.15
N GLY A 598 -5.02 12.30 9.46
CA GLY A 598 -3.71 12.10 10.08
C GLY A 598 -3.19 10.66 9.91
N SER A 599 -4.06 9.67 10.14
CA SER A 599 -3.72 8.26 9.93
C SER A 599 -3.43 7.93 8.46
N TYR A 600 -4.19 8.53 7.53
CA TYR A 600 -3.99 8.39 6.09
C TYR A 600 -2.64 8.97 5.65
N VAL A 601 -2.30 10.18 6.10
CA VAL A 601 -0.98 10.81 5.87
C VAL A 601 0.15 9.93 6.42
N MET A 602 -0.02 9.39 7.63
CA MET A 602 0.96 8.48 8.24
C MET A 602 1.15 7.19 7.42
N ALA A 603 0.05 6.58 6.98
CA ALA A 603 0.11 5.34 6.20
C ALA A 603 0.79 5.54 4.84
N LEU A 604 0.48 6.64 4.15
CA LEU A 604 1.14 6.98 2.89
C LEU A 604 2.62 7.33 3.09
N THR A 605 2.97 7.98 4.21
CA THR A 605 4.37 8.26 4.56
C THR A 605 5.15 6.95 4.72
N HIS A 606 4.61 5.97 5.46
CA HIS A 606 5.25 4.68 5.67
C HIS A 606 5.40 3.82 4.41
N LEU A 607 4.47 3.98 3.45
CA LEU A 607 4.58 3.33 2.15
C LEU A 607 5.69 3.96 1.28
N LEU A 608 5.95 5.26 1.44
CA LEU A 608 6.92 6.00 0.63
C LEU A 608 8.33 6.07 1.24
N ASP A 609 8.47 5.88 2.54
CA ASP A 609 9.77 5.90 3.23
C ASP A 609 10.46 4.53 3.31
N GLY A 610 9.84 3.50 2.73
CA GLY A 610 10.35 2.13 2.70
C GLY A 610 10.17 1.35 4.01
N THR A 611 9.37 1.84 4.97
CA THR A 611 9.08 1.09 6.20
C THR A 611 8.21 -0.14 5.92
N VAL A 612 7.48 -0.15 4.81
CA VAL A 612 6.64 -1.25 4.34
C VAL A 612 7.17 -1.80 3.01
N GLU A 613 8.33 -2.46 3.06
CA GLU A 613 8.99 -3.14 1.93
C GLU A 613 9.54 -4.52 2.29
#